data_AF-A0A819JSD5-F1
#
_entry.id   AF-A0A819JSD5-F1
#
_cell.length_a   1.000
_cell.length_b   1.000
_cell.length_c   1.000
_cell.angle_alpha   90.00
_cell.angle_beta   90.00
_cell.angle_gamma   90.00
#
_symmetry.space_group_name_H-M   'P 1'
#
loop_
_entity.id
_entity.type
_entity.pdbx_description
1 polymer ?
#
loop_
_entity_poly.entity_id
_entity_poly.type
_entity_poly.pdbx_seq_one_letter_code
_entity_poly.pdbx_strand_id
1 'polypeptide(L)'
;MDLSVINSSPLLVQQTNINPGVSNESEESAKSSGNNSNQVERAFVHPLRNIHSSTMNRYQVSASLRERRHSLNSSRLPHVLLHQLRVINDVAIDAESNNNRMLRFQDRLECSLPIESVSHDTPYQGNLFIMDWLLHTFETPAKVKFDRIFKLLIEGIQKEGEMHGDGNLHKLFDILWQVEQNASSLSETKRMTLLREACVYMYTEASFLYRETNEALRVNDKSKLETLGPFCFLLYDYIGRNSSENVSKLHRLRQTLHFKKKNALIVYRGDIVSAQKLQEYREAAGNKKKCFKWSCFVSTSTDIDKALKFGKNVLYEMDLGRDRWNDQFANISHLSVFETENETLLRPGVRFCVDIFEENWGTDRALVRIHILPSYVQRV
;
A
#
# COMPACT_ATOMS: atom_id res chain seq x y z
N MET A 1 -46.16 25.82 47.79
CA MET A 1 -45.42 24.60 47.41
C MET A 1 -44.15 25.03 46.71
N ASP A 2 -43.32 25.85 47.34
CA ASP A 2 -42.46 25.59 48.51
C ASP A 2 -41.11 24.98 48.17
N LEU A 3 -40.13 25.71 48.70
CA LEU A 3 -38.69 25.70 48.55
C LEU A 3 -37.99 24.48 49.17
N SER A 4 -36.67 24.47 48.95
CA SER A 4 -35.57 23.88 49.73
C SER A 4 -34.97 22.59 49.13
N VAL A 5 -33.72 22.58 48.64
CA VAL A 5 -32.42 22.88 49.28
C VAL A 5 -32.10 21.90 50.41
N ILE A 6 -31.21 20.94 50.13
CA ILE A 6 -30.27 20.40 51.14
C ILE A 6 -28.88 20.26 50.49
N ASN A 7 -27.99 21.14 50.91
CA ASN A 7 -26.53 20.99 50.90
C ASN A 7 -26.11 19.97 51.96
N SER A 8 -25.09 19.16 51.69
CA SER A 8 -24.12 18.67 52.69
C SER A 8 -22.91 18.01 51.99
N SER A 9 -21.84 18.78 51.79
CA SER A 9 -20.43 18.29 51.76
C SER A 9 -19.84 18.47 53.17
N PRO A 10 -18.55 18.18 53.48
CA PRO A 10 -17.53 17.34 52.83
C PRO A 10 -16.87 16.34 53.82
N LEU A 11 -16.03 15.42 53.35
CA LEU A 11 -15.00 14.81 54.20
C LEU A 11 -13.63 14.78 53.51
N LEU A 12 -12.72 15.40 54.24
CA LEU A 12 -11.30 15.67 54.02
C LEU A 12 -10.52 14.43 54.50
N VAL A 13 -9.64 13.82 53.69
CA VAL A 13 -8.53 13.00 54.21
C VAL A 13 -7.26 13.24 53.38
N GLN A 14 -6.43 14.10 53.95
CA GLN A 14 -4.98 14.04 54.16
C GLN A 14 -4.03 13.51 53.06
N GLN A 15 -3.17 14.45 52.64
CA GLN A 15 -1.81 14.24 52.16
C GLN A 15 -0.92 13.62 53.25
N THR A 16 -0.05 12.67 52.87
CA THR A 16 1.17 12.36 53.63
C THR A 16 2.38 12.43 52.72
N ASN A 17 3.14 13.52 52.89
CA ASN A 17 4.56 13.60 52.56
C ASN A 17 5.34 12.70 53.53
N ILE A 18 6.22 11.84 53.00
CA ILE A 18 7.36 11.31 53.78
C ILE A 18 8.59 11.36 52.87
N ASN A 19 9.53 12.21 53.28
CA ASN A 19 10.95 12.17 52.95
C ASN A 19 11.66 12.51 54.27
N PRO A 20 12.61 11.68 54.72
CA PRO A 20 13.99 12.19 54.89
C PRO A 20 15.03 11.10 54.51
N GLY A 21 16.17 11.45 53.92
CA GLY A 21 17.39 11.93 54.60
C GLY A 21 18.47 10.83 54.54
N VAL A 22 19.47 10.92 53.65
CA VAL A 22 20.85 11.47 53.84
C VAL A 22 21.86 10.49 54.46
N SER A 23 23.09 10.54 53.90
CA SER A 23 24.41 10.03 54.35
C SER A 23 24.78 8.58 54.04
N ASN A 24 26.02 8.19 53.72
CA ASN A 24 27.30 8.83 53.34
C ASN A 24 28.24 7.68 52.90
N GLU A 25 29.24 8.00 52.06
CA GLU A 25 30.59 7.38 52.01
C GLU A 25 30.68 5.86 51.72
N SER A 26 31.67 5.28 51.05
CA SER A 26 33.10 5.57 50.97
C SER A 26 33.72 4.95 49.72
N GLU A 27 34.80 5.59 49.28
CA GLU A 27 35.84 5.08 48.40
C GLU A 27 36.45 3.75 48.91
N GLU A 28 36.91 2.87 48.01
CA GLU A 28 38.29 2.37 48.10
C GLU A 28 38.76 1.70 46.81
N SER A 29 39.96 2.14 46.42
CA SER A 29 40.80 1.70 45.33
C SER A 29 41.61 0.44 45.67
N ALA A 30 41.91 -0.42 44.68
CA ALA A 30 43.14 -1.21 44.70
C ALA A 30 43.63 -1.58 43.29
N LYS A 31 44.88 -1.15 43.02
CA LYS A 31 45.75 -1.48 41.88
C LYS A 31 46.40 -2.85 42.07
N SER A 32 46.78 -3.52 40.98
CA SER A 32 48.01 -4.34 40.80
C SER A 32 47.88 -5.10 39.46
N SER A 33 48.58 -4.75 38.38
CA SER A 33 50.01 -4.99 38.04
C SER A 33 50.34 -6.45 37.68
N GLY A 34 50.95 -6.67 36.51
CA GLY A 34 51.55 -7.97 36.15
C GLY A 34 51.69 -8.25 34.65
N ASN A 35 52.84 -7.84 34.08
CA ASN A 35 53.34 -8.16 32.74
C ASN A 35 53.37 -9.67 32.42
N ASN A 36 53.24 -10.05 31.15
CA ASN A 36 54.38 -10.61 30.38
C ASN A 36 54.04 -10.93 28.91
N SER A 37 54.98 -10.50 28.07
CA SER A 37 55.23 -10.85 26.68
C SER A 37 55.49 -12.34 26.45
N ASN A 38 55.10 -12.87 25.28
CA ASN A 38 56.03 -13.60 24.40
C ASN A 38 55.45 -13.85 22.99
N GLN A 39 56.32 -13.62 22.02
CA GLN A 39 56.21 -13.94 20.60
C GLN A 39 56.12 -15.45 20.36
N VAL A 40 55.38 -15.89 19.34
CA VAL A 40 55.81 -16.95 18.40
C VAL A 40 55.17 -16.70 17.03
N GLU A 41 56.02 -16.61 16.01
CA GLU A 41 55.70 -16.62 14.58
C GLU A 41 54.98 -17.91 14.14
N ARG A 42 54.10 -17.81 13.13
CA ARG A 42 54.10 -18.77 12.01
C ARG A 42 53.33 -18.23 10.81
N ALA A 43 54.04 -18.21 9.69
CA ALA A 43 53.59 -17.91 8.36
C ALA A 43 52.49 -18.86 7.87
N PHE A 44 51.53 -18.35 7.11
CA PHE A 44 50.87 -19.13 6.05
C PHE A 44 50.58 -18.28 4.82
N VAL A 45 50.93 -18.91 3.70
CA VAL A 45 50.99 -18.49 2.31
C VAL A 45 49.60 -18.21 1.71
N HIS A 46 49.51 -17.19 0.84
CA HIS A 46 48.36 -16.87 -0.02
C HIS A 46 47.91 -18.06 -0.89
N PRO A 47 46.66 -18.06 -1.41
CA PRO A 47 46.55 -17.60 -2.79
C PRO A 47 45.31 -16.75 -3.11
N LEU A 48 45.56 -15.80 -4.01
CA LEU A 48 44.64 -15.03 -4.82
C LEU A 48 43.50 -15.89 -5.39
N ARG A 49 42.26 -15.42 -5.27
CA ARG A 49 41.13 -15.94 -6.05
C ARG A 49 40.70 -14.93 -7.11
N ASN A 50 40.70 -15.46 -8.33
CA ASN A 50 40.30 -14.85 -9.59
C ASN A 50 38.90 -14.24 -9.54
N ILE A 51 38.81 -13.00 -10.03
CA ILE A 51 37.57 -12.40 -10.50
C ILE A 51 37.31 -12.99 -11.89
N HIS A 52 36.28 -13.82 -12.02
CA HIS A 52 35.71 -14.23 -13.30
C HIS A 52 34.24 -13.84 -13.35
N SER A 53 33.98 -12.78 -14.12
CA SER A 53 32.90 -12.68 -15.12
C SER A 53 31.59 -13.42 -14.80
N SER A 54 30.67 -12.72 -14.14
CA SER A 54 29.27 -13.10 -13.98
C SER A 54 28.51 -12.90 -15.31
N THR A 55 28.59 -13.87 -16.21
CA THR A 55 27.75 -13.89 -17.43
C THR A 55 27.03 -15.23 -17.66
N MET A 56 26.83 -16.03 -16.61
CA MET A 56 26.30 -17.40 -16.74
C MET A 56 25.04 -17.74 -15.93
N ASN A 57 24.20 -16.75 -15.57
CA ASN A 57 22.97 -17.02 -14.79
C ASN A 57 21.63 -16.91 -15.57
N ARG A 58 21.63 -16.50 -16.84
CA ARG A 58 20.38 -16.39 -17.63
C ARG A 58 19.87 -17.73 -18.20
N TYR A 59 20.73 -18.71 -18.38
CA TYR A 59 20.35 -20.00 -18.99
C TYR A 59 19.86 -21.05 -17.98
N GLN A 60 20.21 -20.94 -16.69
CA GLN A 60 19.77 -21.91 -15.69
C GLN A 60 18.34 -21.67 -15.19
N VAL A 61 17.91 -20.42 -15.05
CA VAL A 61 16.51 -20.10 -14.66
C VAL A 61 15.53 -20.51 -15.77
N SER A 62 15.91 -20.28 -17.04
CA SER A 62 15.08 -20.65 -18.20
C SER A 62 15.06 -22.17 -18.48
N ALA A 63 16.15 -22.89 -18.18
CA ALA A 63 16.18 -24.36 -18.27
C ALA A 63 15.39 -25.05 -17.14
N SER A 64 15.49 -24.56 -15.91
CA SER A 64 14.72 -25.02 -14.74
C SER A 64 13.20 -24.92 -14.95
N LEU A 65 12.75 -23.83 -15.60
CA LEU A 65 11.35 -23.64 -15.96
C LEU A 65 10.90 -24.56 -17.12
N ARG A 66 11.81 -24.93 -18.03
CA ARG A 66 11.50 -25.83 -19.16
C ARG A 66 11.37 -27.29 -18.75
N GLU A 67 12.16 -27.79 -17.80
CA GLU A 67 12.11 -29.19 -17.35
C GLU A 67 10.86 -29.51 -16.52
N ARG A 68 10.21 -28.51 -15.89
CA ARG A 68 8.96 -28.70 -15.14
C ARG A 68 7.69 -28.83 -15.99
N ARG A 69 7.79 -28.74 -17.33
CA ARG A 69 6.65 -28.92 -18.26
C ARG A 69 5.92 -30.26 -18.13
N HIS A 70 6.56 -31.29 -17.54
CA HIS A 70 6.00 -32.64 -17.50
C HIS A 70 5.36 -33.06 -16.17
N SER A 71 5.40 -32.25 -15.10
CA SER A 71 4.86 -32.66 -13.78
C SER A 71 3.62 -31.90 -13.27
N LEU A 72 3.14 -30.87 -13.97
CA LEU A 72 2.07 -29.96 -13.48
C LEU A 72 0.68 -30.20 -14.09
N ASN A 73 0.30 -31.45 -14.37
CA ASN A 73 -1.03 -31.79 -14.91
C ASN A 73 -2.12 -32.08 -13.84
N SER A 74 -1.97 -31.67 -12.57
CA SER A 74 -3.08 -31.84 -11.60
C SER A 74 -3.29 -30.73 -10.55
N SER A 75 -2.54 -29.63 -10.57
CA SER A 75 -2.83 -28.50 -9.69
C SER A 75 -3.98 -27.67 -10.27
N ARG A 76 -5.11 -27.62 -9.57
CA ARG A 76 -6.26 -26.75 -9.87
C ARG A 76 -5.76 -25.33 -10.17
N LEU A 77 -6.08 -24.83 -11.37
CA LEU A 77 -5.88 -23.44 -11.75
C LEU A 77 -6.46 -22.52 -10.66
N PRO A 78 -5.78 -21.42 -10.28
CA PRO A 78 -6.39 -20.39 -9.45
C PRO A 78 -7.71 -19.98 -10.10
N HIS A 79 -8.81 -20.05 -9.36
CA HIS A 79 -10.18 -19.81 -9.84
C HIS A 79 -10.31 -18.44 -10.54
N VAL A 80 -9.46 -17.48 -10.16
CA VAL A 80 -9.28 -16.15 -10.77
C VAL A 80 -8.89 -16.21 -12.26
N LEU A 81 -7.95 -17.08 -12.65
CA LEU A 81 -7.53 -17.23 -14.06
C LEU A 81 -8.60 -17.92 -14.91
N LEU A 82 -9.37 -18.83 -14.32
CA LEU A 82 -10.53 -19.45 -14.99
C LEU A 82 -11.68 -18.46 -15.20
N HIS A 83 -11.90 -17.55 -14.25
CA HIS A 83 -12.86 -16.45 -14.39
C HIS A 83 -12.40 -15.44 -15.48
N GLN A 84 -11.11 -15.14 -15.55
CA GLN A 84 -10.52 -14.25 -16.58
C GLN A 84 -10.68 -14.77 -18.01
N LEU A 85 -10.55 -16.09 -18.24
CA LEU A 85 -10.79 -16.68 -19.57
C LEU A 85 -12.26 -16.56 -20.03
N ARG A 86 -13.23 -16.45 -19.09
CA ARG A 86 -14.63 -16.18 -19.43
C ARG A 86 -14.88 -14.71 -19.74
N VAL A 87 -14.31 -13.78 -18.96
CA VAL A 87 -14.52 -12.34 -19.13
C VAL A 87 -13.87 -11.79 -20.41
N ILE A 88 -12.73 -12.35 -20.85
CA ILE A 88 -12.01 -11.89 -22.05
C ILE A 88 -12.81 -12.11 -23.36
N ASN A 89 -13.76 -13.06 -23.37
CA ASN A 89 -14.63 -13.29 -24.52
C ASN A 89 -15.79 -12.27 -24.64
N ASP A 90 -16.17 -11.60 -23.55
CA ASP A 90 -17.36 -10.72 -23.53
C ASP A 90 -17.04 -9.23 -23.74
N VAL A 91 -15.76 -8.83 -23.77
CA VAL A 91 -15.36 -7.42 -23.91
C VAL A 91 -14.67 -7.17 -25.25
N ALA A 92 -15.50 -6.90 -26.26
CA ALA A 92 -15.09 -6.46 -27.59
C ALA A 92 -15.60 -5.04 -27.92
N ILE A 93 -15.56 -4.10 -26.97
CA ILE A 93 -15.84 -2.67 -27.20
C ILE A 93 -15.06 -1.85 -26.16
N ASP A 94 -13.85 -1.34 -26.45
CA ASP A 94 -13.25 -0.14 -25.77
C ASP A 94 -11.76 0.17 -26.15
N ALA A 95 -11.40 0.20 -27.43
CA ALA A 95 -10.08 0.71 -27.84
C ALA A 95 -9.99 2.25 -27.75
N GLU A 96 -11.09 2.96 -28.00
CA GLU A 96 -11.14 4.43 -28.10
C GLU A 96 -11.13 5.16 -26.74
N SER A 97 -11.63 4.51 -25.69
CA SER A 97 -11.66 5.04 -24.32
C SER A 97 -10.27 5.18 -23.68
N ASN A 98 -9.32 4.32 -24.09
CA ASN A 98 -7.98 4.27 -23.51
C ASN A 98 -7.05 5.38 -23.99
N ASN A 99 -7.12 5.80 -25.26
CA ASN A 99 -6.32 6.92 -25.78
C ASN A 99 -6.70 8.25 -25.10
N ASN A 100 -8.00 8.51 -24.92
CA ASN A 100 -8.51 9.68 -24.21
C ASN A 100 -8.19 9.71 -22.72
N ARG A 101 -7.80 8.58 -22.11
CA ARG A 101 -7.36 8.49 -20.70
C ARG A 101 -5.85 8.64 -20.54
N MET A 102 -5.07 8.19 -21.51
CA MET A 102 -3.60 8.33 -21.49
C MET A 102 -3.16 9.77 -21.79
N LEU A 103 -3.86 10.46 -22.72
CA LEU A 103 -3.72 11.90 -22.92
C LEU A 103 -4.01 12.68 -21.63
N ARG A 104 -5.07 12.28 -20.90
CA ARG A 104 -5.35 12.84 -19.58
C ARG A 104 -4.25 12.60 -18.56
N PHE A 105 -3.37 11.61 -18.73
CA PHE A 105 -2.22 11.38 -17.83
C PHE A 105 -0.99 12.18 -18.27
N GLN A 106 -0.82 12.45 -19.57
CA GLN A 106 0.25 13.32 -20.08
C GLN A 106 -0.03 14.80 -19.79
N ASP A 107 -1.27 15.27 -19.96
CA ASP A 107 -1.72 16.60 -19.51
C ASP A 107 -1.48 16.82 -18.00
N ARG A 108 -1.43 15.74 -17.19
CA ARG A 108 -1.12 15.78 -15.75
C ARG A 108 0.37 16.01 -15.45
N LEU A 109 1.27 15.73 -16.38
CA LEU A 109 2.73 15.85 -16.18
C LEU A 109 3.28 17.18 -16.70
N GLU A 110 2.62 17.80 -17.66
CA GLU A 110 3.10 19.02 -18.32
C GLU A 110 2.66 20.32 -17.60
N CYS A 111 1.91 20.22 -16.50
CA CYS A 111 1.50 21.38 -15.70
C CYS A 111 2.59 21.79 -14.68
N SER A 112 3.70 22.35 -15.18
CA SER A 112 4.72 22.98 -14.35
C SER A 112 4.32 24.41 -14.02
N LEU A 113 3.68 24.63 -12.86
CA LEU A 113 3.50 25.97 -12.30
C LEU A 113 4.74 26.40 -11.49
N PRO A 114 5.03 27.71 -11.39
CA PRO A 114 6.15 28.23 -10.62
C PRO A 114 5.97 27.88 -9.14
N ILE A 115 7.00 27.27 -8.55
CA ILE A 115 7.01 26.84 -7.17
C ILE A 115 7.34 28.06 -6.29
N GLU A 116 6.32 28.80 -5.87
CA GLU A 116 6.41 29.71 -4.73
C GLU A 116 5.87 29.03 -3.46
N SER A 117 6.60 29.21 -2.36
CA SER A 117 6.56 28.44 -1.12
C SER A 117 5.27 28.67 -0.31
N VAL A 118 4.18 28.00 -0.68
CA VAL A 118 2.94 27.98 0.10
C VAL A 118 2.62 26.55 0.52
N SER A 119 2.89 26.20 1.77
CA SER A 119 2.56 24.92 2.44
C SER A 119 3.11 23.65 1.74
N HIS A 120 3.78 22.77 2.49
CA HIS A 120 4.24 21.46 1.97
C HIS A 120 3.10 20.53 1.48
N ASP A 121 1.84 20.95 1.57
CA ASP A 121 0.69 20.35 0.88
C ASP A 121 0.54 20.89 -0.54
N THR A 122 1.44 20.50 -1.43
CA THR A 122 1.27 20.74 -2.87
C THR A 122 0.00 20.05 -3.39
N PRO A 123 -0.68 20.61 -4.41
CA PRO A 123 -1.81 19.97 -5.08
C PRO A 123 -1.36 18.62 -5.66
N TYR A 124 -1.85 17.53 -5.07
CA TYR A 124 -1.80 16.15 -5.53
C TYR A 124 -0.52 15.72 -6.28
N GLN A 125 0.57 15.45 -5.55
CA GLN A 125 1.77 14.80 -6.10
C GLN A 125 1.77 13.28 -5.89
N GLY A 126 0.67 12.58 -6.18
CA GLY A 126 0.58 11.11 -6.07
C GLY A 126 1.33 10.52 -4.85
N ASN A 127 2.04 9.42 -5.07
CA ASN A 127 3.12 8.98 -4.18
C ASN A 127 4.47 9.19 -4.89
N LEU A 128 5.40 9.90 -4.24
CA LEU A 128 6.71 10.23 -4.80
C LEU A 128 7.52 9.01 -5.19
N PHE A 129 7.46 7.90 -4.44
CA PHE A 129 8.13 6.66 -4.81
C PHE A 129 7.70 6.16 -6.20
N ILE A 130 6.40 6.17 -6.47
CA ILE A 130 5.86 5.68 -7.75
C ILE A 130 6.19 6.66 -8.88
N MET A 131 6.07 7.95 -8.63
CA MET A 131 6.37 8.98 -9.63
C MET A 131 7.85 9.04 -9.97
N ASP A 132 8.73 8.94 -8.97
CA ASP A 132 10.17 8.94 -9.17
C ASP A 132 10.62 7.72 -9.95
N TRP A 133 10.09 6.53 -9.64
CA TRP A 133 10.36 5.33 -10.44
C TRP A 133 9.91 5.53 -11.89
N LEU A 134 8.68 6.04 -12.07
CA LEU A 134 8.12 6.22 -13.40
C LEU A 134 8.97 7.17 -14.24
N LEU A 135 9.37 8.33 -13.69
CA LEU A 135 10.19 9.33 -14.36
C LEU A 135 11.66 8.89 -14.54
N HIS A 136 12.20 8.12 -13.59
CA HIS A 136 13.57 7.59 -13.67
C HIS A 136 13.68 6.50 -14.73
N THR A 137 12.72 5.58 -14.78
CA THR A 137 12.75 4.43 -15.70
C THR A 137 12.17 4.78 -17.07
N PHE A 138 11.14 5.64 -17.12
CA PHE A 138 10.45 6.02 -18.35
C PHE A 138 10.42 7.55 -18.49
N GLU A 139 10.78 8.05 -19.67
CA GLU A 139 10.65 9.50 -19.93
C GLU A 139 9.20 9.97 -19.75
N THR A 140 8.22 9.15 -20.17
CA THR A 140 6.80 9.43 -19.96
C THR A 140 5.98 8.15 -19.68
N PRO A 141 4.86 8.26 -18.98
CA PRO A 141 3.93 7.15 -18.69
C PRO A 141 3.36 6.47 -19.94
N ALA A 142 3.18 7.23 -21.03
CA ALA A 142 2.70 6.69 -22.30
C ALA A 142 3.71 5.71 -22.96
N LYS A 143 4.97 5.73 -22.52
CA LYS A 143 6.03 4.83 -22.99
C LYS A 143 6.11 3.52 -22.19
N VAL A 144 5.27 3.32 -21.17
CA VAL A 144 5.23 2.05 -20.44
C VAL A 144 4.62 0.98 -21.35
N LYS A 145 5.44 -0.01 -21.72
CA LYS A 145 5.06 -1.16 -22.55
C LYS A 145 5.12 -2.45 -21.73
N PHE A 146 4.24 -3.40 -22.03
CA PHE A 146 4.12 -4.69 -21.36
C PHE A 146 5.48 -5.39 -21.28
N ASP A 147 6.15 -5.61 -22.41
CA ASP A 147 7.38 -6.41 -22.45
C ASP A 147 8.49 -5.83 -21.57
N ARG A 148 8.58 -4.50 -21.53
CA ARG A 148 9.57 -3.79 -20.71
C ARG A 148 9.22 -3.86 -19.23
N ILE A 149 7.99 -3.52 -18.85
CA ILE A 149 7.60 -3.51 -17.43
C ILE A 149 7.50 -4.92 -16.84
N PHE A 150 7.06 -5.91 -17.62
CA PHE A 150 6.97 -7.31 -17.22
C PHE A 150 8.36 -7.86 -16.85
N LYS A 151 9.37 -7.56 -17.67
CA LYS A 151 10.75 -7.93 -17.37
C LYS A 151 11.26 -7.29 -16.08
N LEU A 152 11.09 -5.97 -15.92
CA LEU A 152 11.52 -5.25 -14.71
C LEU A 152 10.81 -5.78 -13.47
N LEU A 153 9.53 -6.11 -13.58
CA LEU A 153 8.75 -6.70 -12.51
C LEU A 153 9.32 -8.06 -12.06
N ILE A 154 9.62 -8.95 -13.01
CA ILE A 154 10.22 -10.26 -12.71
C ILE A 154 11.55 -10.08 -11.98
N GLU A 155 12.45 -9.23 -12.52
CA GLU A 155 13.77 -8.98 -11.94
C GLU A 155 13.66 -8.40 -10.51
N GLY A 156 12.73 -7.47 -10.30
CA GLY A 156 12.48 -6.84 -9.01
C GLY A 156 11.92 -7.81 -7.97
N ILE A 157 10.88 -8.59 -8.34
CA ILE A 157 10.29 -9.61 -7.46
C ILE A 157 11.31 -10.69 -7.12
N GLN A 158 12.14 -11.12 -8.08
CA GLN A 158 13.20 -12.09 -7.83
C GLN A 158 14.15 -11.58 -6.74
N LYS A 159 14.67 -10.36 -6.91
CA LYS A 159 15.66 -9.78 -6.01
C LYS A 159 15.10 -9.60 -4.59
N GLU A 160 13.88 -9.09 -4.44
CA GLU A 160 13.25 -8.96 -3.11
C GLU A 160 12.96 -10.34 -2.50
N GLY A 161 12.42 -11.28 -3.28
CA GLY A 161 12.12 -12.63 -2.80
C GLY A 161 13.36 -13.39 -2.29
N GLU A 162 14.50 -13.26 -2.98
CA GLU A 162 15.78 -13.84 -2.57
C GLU A 162 16.29 -13.20 -1.26
N MET A 163 16.15 -11.87 -1.09
CA MET A 163 16.55 -11.19 0.15
C MET A 163 15.72 -11.60 1.36
N HIS A 164 14.43 -11.91 1.16
CA HIS A 164 13.52 -12.27 2.24
C HIS A 164 13.43 -13.77 2.52
N GLY A 165 14.04 -14.62 1.67
CA GLY A 165 13.96 -16.07 1.80
C GLY A 165 12.53 -16.61 1.74
N ASP A 166 11.65 -15.95 0.99
CA ASP A 166 10.23 -16.28 0.97
C ASP A 166 9.97 -17.56 0.16
N GLY A 167 9.48 -18.60 0.84
CA GLY A 167 9.09 -19.88 0.22
C GLY A 167 7.99 -19.74 -0.83
N ASN A 168 7.25 -18.63 -0.84
CA ASN A 168 6.19 -18.35 -1.82
C ASN A 168 6.70 -17.76 -3.14
N LEU A 169 8.02 -17.49 -3.29
CA LEU A 169 8.57 -16.90 -4.51
C LEU A 169 8.22 -17.73 -5.77
N HIS A 170 8.24 -19.06 -5.68
CA HIS A 170 7.83 -19.93 -6.78
C HIS A 170 6.37 -19.71 -7.20
N LYS A 171 5.45 -19.53 -6.24
CA LYS A 171 4.03 -19.27 -6.51
C LYS A 171 3.84 -17.95 -7.27
N LEU A 172 4.59 -16.91 -6.90
CA LEU A 172 4.56 -15.62 -7.58
C LEU A 172 5.05 -15.75 -9.04
N PHE A 173 6.11 -16.51 -9.28
CA PHE A 173 6.57 -16.76 -10.66
C PHE A 173 5.62 -17.63 -11.47
N ASP A 174 4.95 -18.61 -10.86
CA ASP A 174 3.92 -19.40 -11.56
C ASP A 174 2.76 -18.51 -12.03
N ILE A 175 2.38 -17.49 -11.25
CA ILE A 175 1.37 -16.50 -11.64
C ILE A 175 1.87 -15.67 -12.84
N LEU A 176 3.09 -15.12 -12.76
CA LEU A 176 3.67 -14.32 -13.84
C LEU A 176 3.88 -15.11 -15.13
N TRP A 177 4.30 -16.37 -15.02
CA TRP A 177 4.42 -17.28 -16.15
C TRP A 177 3.06 -17.49 -16.84
N GLN A 178 1.99 -17.69 -16.08
CA GLN A 178 0.64 -17.81 -16.64
C GLN A 178 0.20 -16.52 -17.35
N VAL A 179 0.52 -15.34 -16.79
CA VAL A 179 0.28 -14.06 -17.47
C VAL A 179 1.00 -14.00 -18.81
N GLU A 180 2.28 -14.37 -18.87
CA GLU A 180 3.06 -14.37 -20.11
C GLU A 180 2.45 -15.27 -21.19
N GLN A 181 2.08 -16.50 -20.81
CA GLN A 181 1.46 -17.46 -21.74
C GLN A 181 0.13 -16.93 -22.29
N ASN A 182 -0.73 -16.41 -21.41
CA ASN A 182 -2.04 -15.88 -21.78
C ASN A 182 -1.95 -14.56 -22.55
N ALA A 183 -0.89 -13.78 -22.35
CA ALA A 183 -0.67 -12.49 -23.00
C ALA A 183 -0.13 -12.60 -24.44
N SER A 184 0.42 -13.75 -24.84
CA SER A 184 1.17 -13.93 -26.09
C SER A 184 0.41 -13.54 -27.37
N SER A 185 -0.91 -13.71 -27.40
CA SER A 185 -1.77 -13.42 -28.55
C SER A 185 -2.67 -12.19 -28.37
N LEU A 186 -2.53 -11.47 -27.25
CA LEU A 186 -3.41 -10.36 -26.89
C LEU A 186 -2.84 -9.01 -27.34
N SER A 187 -3.73 -8.03 -27.49
CA SER A 187 -3.30 -6.64 -27.71
C SER A 187 -2.60 -6.07 -26.47
N GLU A 188 -1.72 -5.10 -26.67
CA GLU A 188 -0.94 -4.46 -25.60
C GLU A 188 -1.79 -4.04 -24.39
N THR A 189 -2.97 -3.47 -24.64
CA THR A 189 -3.90 -3.07 -23.58
C THR A 189 -4.39 -4.26 -22.76
N LYS A 190 -4.81 -5.35 -23.42
CA LYS A 190 -5.29 -6.57 -22.76
C LYS A 190 -4.17 -7.27 -22.00
N ARG A 191 -2.98 -7.36 -22.59
CA ARG A 191 -1.75 -7.85 -21.92
C ARG A 191 -1.50 -7.07 -20.64
N MET A 192 -1.60 -5.73 -20.72
CA MET A 192 -1.38 -4.90 -19.55
C MET A 192 -2.47 -5.02 -18.47
N THR A 193 -3.72 -5.22 -18.85
CA THR A 193 -4.79 -5.50 -17.90
C THR A 193 -4.51 -6.79 -17.13
N LEU A 194 -4.16 -7.88 -17.82
CA LEU A 194 -3.81 -9.14 -17.16
C LEU A 194 -2.67 -8.99 -16.15
N LEU A 195 -1.61 -8.25 -16.51
CA LEU A 195 -0.47 -8.08 -15.60
C LEU A 195 -0.85 -7.27 -14.35
N ARG A 196 -1.68 -6.22 -14.51
CA ARG A 196 -2.18 -5.43 -13.38
C ARG A 196 -3.04 -6.27 -12.43
N GLU A 197 -3.96 -7.06 -12.99
CA GLU A 197 -4.82 -7.96 -12.20
C GLU A 197 -3.98 -8.99 -11.43
N ALA A 198 -2.95 -9.55 -12.06
CA ALA A 198 -2.00 -10.44 -11.38
C ALA A 198 -1.26 -9.73 -10.24
N CYS A 199 -0.85 -8.47 -10.41
CA CYS A 199 -0.25 -7.70 -9.32
C CYS A 199 -1.22 -7.47 -8.15
N VAL A 200 -2.50 -7.21 -8.41
CA VAL A 200 -3.53 -7.10 -7.36
C VAL A 200 -3.65 -8.43 -6.61
N TYR A 201 -3.79 -9.53 -7.33
CA TYR A 201 -3.85 -10.87 -6.73
C TYR A 201 -2.62 -11.14 -5.84
N MET A 202 -1.42 -10.95 -6.39
CA MET A 202 -0.15 -11.15 -5.65
C MET A 202 0.01 -10.21 -4.45
N TYR A 203 -0.57 -9.00 -4.49
CA TYR A 203 -0.57 -8.09 -3.35
C TYR A 203 -1.42 -8.60 -2.19
N THR A 204 -2.51 -9.30 -2.48
CA THR A 204 -3.40 -9.90 -1.46
C THR A 204 -2.95 -11.28 -1.01
N GLU A 205 -2.06 -11.93 -1.77
CA GLU A 205 -1.41 -13.18 -1.35
C GLU A 205 -0.56 -12.96 -0.10
N ALA A 206 -0.52 -13.98 0.76
CA ALA A 206 0.30 -14.01 1.96
C ALA A 206 1.79 -14.19 1.60
N SER A 207 2.38 -13.15 1.01
CA SER A 207 3.76 -13.07 0.54
C SER A 207 4.45 -11.82 1.09
N PHE A 208 5.76 -11.71 0.86
CA PHE A 208 6.52 -10.50 1.19
C PHE A 208 5.97 -9.23 0.52
N LEU A 209 5.34 -9.34 -0.66
CA LEU A 209 5.00 -8.17 -1.49
C LEU A 209 4.12 -7.15 -0.78
N TYR A 210 3.09 -7.57 -0.05
CA TYR A 210 2.23 -6.66 0.72
C TYR A 210 3.04 -5.83 1.73
N ARG A 211 3.88 -6.52 2.51
CA ARG A 211 4.65 -5.90 3.60
C ARG A 211 5.70 -4.95 3.03
N GLU A 212 6.54 -5.45 2.14
CA GLU A 212 7.67 -4.72 1.59
C GLU A 212 7.22 -3.51 0.77
N THR A 213 6.17 -3.67 -0.05
CA THR A 213 5.57 -2.55 -0.81
C THR A 213 5.08 -1.46 0.12
N ASN A 214 4.29 -1.82 1.14
CA ASN A 214 3.73 -0.82 2.03
C ASN A 214 4.80 -0.17 2.92
N GLU A 215 5.84 -0.91 3.32
CA GLU A 215 6.98 -0.37 4.06
C GLU A 215 7.78 0.62 3.23
N ALA A 216 8.20 0.23 2.02
CA ALA A 216 8.93 1.10 1.10
C ALA A 216 8.17 2.40 0.81
N LEU A 217 6.85 2.31 0.62
CA LEU A 217 6.00 3.49 0.42
C LEU A 217 5.87 4.36 1.68
N ARG A 218 5.84 3.76 2.88
CA ARG A 218 5.72 4.51 4.15
C ARG A 218 6.93 5.37 4.44
N VAL A 219 8.12 4.81 4.24
CA VAL A 219 9.39 5.49 4.51
C VAL A 219 10.01 6.12 3.26
N ASN A 220 9.36 6.01 2.11
CA ASN A 220 9.85 6.48 0.81
C ASN A 220 11.25 5.92 0.49
N ASP A 221 11.45 4.62 0.68
CA ASP A 221 12.75 3.94 0.56
C ASP A 221 13.25 3.90 -0.88
N LYS A 222 14.08 4.88 -1.26
CA LYS A 222 14.63 4.98 -2.62
C LYS A 222 15.54 3.81 -3.00
N SER A 223 16.05 3.02 -2.05
CA SER A 223 16.89 1.86 -2.36
C SER A 223 16.10 0.71 -3.04
N LYS A 224 14.79 0.65 -2.80
CA LYS A 224 13.86 -0.33 -3.38
C LYS A 224 13.15 0.17 -4.64
N LEU A 225 13.54 1.35 -5.15
CA LEU A 225 12.87 2.00 -6.28
C LEU A 225 12.86 1.09 -7.53
N GLU A 226 14.02 0.52 -7.89
CA GLU A 226 14.14 -0.34 -9.07
C GLU A 226 13.48 -1.72 -8.90
N THR A 227 13.37 -2.21 -7.66
CA THR A 227 12.85 -3.56 -7.37
C THR A 227 11.35 -3.59 -7.16
N LEU A 228 10.81 -2.66 -6.36
CA LEU A 228 9.38 -2.58 -6.06
C LEU A 228 8.63 -1.55 -6.92
N GLY A 229 9.32 -0.60 -7.54
CA GLY A 229 8.73 0.42 -8.43
C GLY A 229 7.77 -0.13 -9.48
N PRO A 230 8.16 -1.15 -10.28
CA PRO A 230 7.27 -1.73 -11.29
C PRO A 230 5.97 -2.29 -10.69
N PHE A 231 6.08 -2.98 -9.55
CA PHE A 231 4.94 -3.58 -8.86
C PHE A 231 4.01 -2.51 -8.28
N CYS A 232 4.57 -1.51 -7.58
CA CYS A 232 3.84 -0.38 -7.04
C CYS A 232 3.08 0.41 -8.13
N PHE A 233 3.73 0.65 -9.27
CA PHE A 233 3.10 1.33 -10.40
C PHE A 233 1.92 0.54 -10.96
N LEU A 234 2.07 -0.78 -11.17
CA LEU A 234 1.00 -1.62 -11.73
C LEU A 234 -0.23 -1.66 -10.83
N LEU A 235 -0.06 -1.77 -9.51
CA LEU A 235 -1.13 -1.66 -8.53
C LEU A 235 -1.79 -0.26 -8.56
N TYR A 236 -0.98 0.80 -8.57
CA TYR A 236 -1.47 2.17 -8.62
C TYR A 236 -2.28 2.47 -9.89
N ASP A 237 -1.81 1.98 -11.05
CA ASP A 237 -2.47 2.13 -12.34
C ASP A 237 -3.76 1.29 -12.41
N TYR A 238 -3.76 0.07 -11.85
CA TYR A 238 -4.98 -0.74 -11.71
C TYR A 238 -6.09 0.05 -11.01
N ILE A 239 -5.78 0.59 -9.82
CA ILE A 239 -6.78 1.30 -9.01
C ILE A 239 -7.35 2.50 -9.78
N GLY A 240 -6.50 3.26 -10.48
CA GLY A 240 -6.95 4.40 -11.27
C GLY A 240 -7.89 4.05 -12.40
N ARG A 241 -7.60 2.98 -13.12
CA ARG A 241 -8.37 2.55 -14.29
C ARG A 241 -9.72 1.96 -13.88
N ASN A 242 -9.73 1.19 -12.79
CA ASN A 242 -10.88 0.43 -12.31
C ASN A 242 -11.71 1.15 -11.25
N SER A 243 -11.30 2.34 -10.81
CA SER A 243 -12.11 3.24 -9.99
C SER A 243 -13.51 3.47 -10.58
N SER A 244 -13.59 3.58 -11.90
CA SER A 244 -14.80 3.95 -12.63
C SER A 244 -15.77 2.78 -12.88
N GLU A 245 -15.30 1.53 -12.82
CA GLU A 245 -16.12 0.34 -13.07
C GLU A 245 -17.14 0.11 -11.95
N ASN A 246 -16.91 0.70 -10.79
CA ASN A 246 -17.84 0.71 -9.65
C ASN A 246 -19.09 1.58 -9.86
N VAL A 247 -19.19 2.27 -11.01
CA VAL A 247 -20.29 3.16 -11.33
C VAL A 247 -20.87 2.80 -12.69
N SER A 248 -21.99 2.07 -12.69
CA SER A 248 -22.71 1.71 -13.92
C SER A 248 -22.97 2.95 -14.80
N LYS A 249 -22.96 2.79 -16.13
CA LYS A 249 -23.25 3.90 -17.07
C LYS A 249 -24.55 4.63 -16.70
N LEU A 250 -25.55 3.88 -16.24
CA LEU A 250 -26.82 4.40 -15.74
C LEU A 250 -26.67 5.21 -14.44
N HIS A 251 -25.82 4.78 -13.51
CA HIS A 251 -25.50 5.56 -12.31
C HIS A 251 -24.75 6.85 -12.65
N ARG A 252 -23.84 6.82 -13.64
CA ARG A 252 -23.17 8.04 -14.15
C ARG A 252 -24.18 9.03 -14.76
N LEU A 253 -25.14 8.52 -15.53
CA LEU A 253 -26.22 9.33 -16.10
C LEU A 253 -27.11 9.93 -14.98
N ARG A 254 -27.50 9.12 -13.99
CA ARG A 254 -28.31 9.56 -12.84
C ARG A 254 -27.61 10.64 -12.00
N GLN A 255 -26.30 10.51 -11.77
CA GLN A 255 -25.52 11.56 -11.09
C GLN A 255 -25.50 12.86 -11.87
N THR A 256 -25.39 12.78 -13.19
CA THR A 256 -25.42 13.96 -14.06
C THR A 256 -26.78 14.65 -13.98
N LEU A 257 -27.86 13.88 -13.91
CA LEU A 257 -29.24 14.36 -13.88
C LEU A 257 -29.74 14.86 -12.50
N HIS A 258 -28.88 14.98 -11.48
CA HIS A 258 -29.22 15.60 -10.18
C HIS A 258 -30.34 14.93 -9.36
N PHE A 259 -30.78 13.73 -9.72
CA PHE A 259 -31.83 13.03 -8.98
C PHE A 259 -31.24 12.02 -7.98
N LYS A 260 -31.26 12.42 -6.70
CA LYS A 260 -31.15 11.60 -5.46
C LYS A 260 -29.78 11.46 -4.79
N LYS A 261 -29.86 11.36 -3.45
CA LYS A 261 -28.80 11.08 -2.46
C LYS A 261 -27.66 10.27 -3.06
N LYS A 262 -26.44 10.81 -2.97
CA LYS A 262 -25.22 10.04 -3.24
C LYS A 262 -25.30 8.74 -2.44
N ASN A 263 -25.30 7.59 -3.10
CA ASN A 263 -25.08 6.32 -2.43
C ASN A 263 -23.63 6.34 -1.92
N ALA A 264 -23.46 6.68 -0.65
CA ALA A 264 -22.18 6.63 0.03
C ALA A 264 -21.61 5.21 -0.13
N LEU A 265 -20.34 5.12 -0.48
CA LEU A 265 -19.61 3.86 -0.41
C LEU A 265 -18.83 3.91 0.90
N ILE A 266 -19.41 3.31 1.94
CA ILE A 266 -18.77 3.22 3.23
C ILE A 266 -17.84 2.01 3.24
N VAL A 267 -16.60 2.23 3.63
CA VAL A 267 -15.62 1.17 3.88
C VAL A 267 -15.03 1.33 5.27
N TYR A 268 -14.52 0.23 5.79
CA TYR A 268 -14.03 0.08 7.14
C TYR A 268 -12.59 -0.44 7.14
N ARG A 269 -11.82 0.01 8.11
CA ARG A 269 -10.47 -0.52 8.38
C ARG A 269 -10.22 -0.56 9.87
N GLY A 270 -9.95 -1.74 10.40
CA GLY A 270 -9.33 -1.86 11.72
C GLY A 270 -7.83 -1.60 11.61
N ASP A 271 -7.26 -0.91 12.61
CA ASP A 271 -5.81 -0.68 12.66
C ASP A 271 -5.27 -0.69 14.10
N ILE A 272 -3.95 -0.57 14.23
CA ILE A 272 -3.24 -0.34 15.49
C ILE A 272 -2.53 1.00 15.39
N VAL A 273 -2.98 1.97 16.18
CA VAL A 273 -2.51 3.36 16.13
C VAL A 273 -1.92 3.77 17.47
N SER A 274 -0.83 4.55 17.47
CA SER A 274 -0.24 5.04 18.73
C SER A 274 -1.18 5.99 19.47
N ALA A 275 -1.07 6.05 20.79
CA ALA A 275 -1.87 6.98 21.61
C ALA A 275 -1.68 8.45 21.18
N GLN A 276 -0.46 8.83 20.82
CA GLN A 276 -0.15 10.16 20.25
C GLN A 276 -0.95 10.43 18.98
N LYS A 277 -1.02 9.46 18.06
CA LYS A 277 -1.73 9.64 16.80
C LYS A 277 -3.26 9.66 16.99
N LEU A 278 -3.79 8.90 17.95
CA LEU A 278 -5.20 9.00 18.36
C LEU A 278 -5.51 10.39 18.94
N GLN A 279 -4.61 10.94 19.77
CA GLN A 279 -4.74 12.31 20.27
C GLN A 279 -4.75 13.33 19.13
N GLU A 280 -3.87 13.17 18.13
CA GLU A 280 -3.87 14.04 16.94
C GLU A 280 -5.20 14.01 16.18
N TYR A 281 -5.83 12.83 16.06
CA TYR A 281 -7.14 12.67 15.43
C TYR A 281 -8.26 13.30 16.26
N ARG A 282 -8.24 13.08 17.58
CA ARG A 282 -9.18 13.69 18.52
C ARG A 282 -9.18 15.22 18.39
N GLU A 283 -7.99 15.83 18.36
CA GLU A 283 -7.83 17.27 18.18
C GLU A 283 -8.20 17.77 16.78
N ALA A 284 -8.09 16.91 15.76
CA ALA A 284 -8.43 17.25 14.39
C ALA A 284 -9.92 17.10 14.08
N ALA A 285 -10.69 16.41 14.93
CA ALA A 285 -12.09 16.10 14.67
C ALA A 285 -12.91 17.38 14.45
N GLY A 286 -13.59 17.46 13.30
CA GLY A 286 -14.36 18.63 12.87
C GLY A 286 -13.52 19.78 12.30
N ASN A 287 -12.19 19.74 12.41
CA ASN A 287 -11.29 20.73 11.83
C ASN A 287 -10.94 20.39 10.38
N LYS A 288 -11.73 20.92 9.44
CA LYS A 288 -11.56 20.71 7.99
C LYS A 288 -10.23 21.22 7.41
N LYS A 289 -9.43 21.97 8.17
CA LYS A 289 -8.11 22.45 7.73
C LYS A 289 -6.99 21.47 8.06
N LYS A 290 -7.17 20.57 9.04
CA LYS A 290 -6.16 19.57 9.42
C LYS A 290 -6.40 18.28 8.65
N CYS A 291 -5.50 18.01 7.71
CA CYS A 291 -5.55 16.83 6.85
C CYS A 291 -4.45 15.84 7.24
N PHE A 292 -4.72 14.56 6.98
CA PHE A 292 -3.77 13.47 7.13
C PHE A 292 -3.55 12.78 5.79
N LYS A 293 -2.45 12.03 5.66
CA LYS A 293 -2.08 11.32 4.43
C LYS A 293 -1.66 9.90 4.77
N TRP A 294 -2.20 8.92 4.04
CA TRP A 294 -1.66 7.57 4.01
C TRP A 294 -0.65 7.46 2.88
N SER A 295 0.60 7.17 3.21
CA SER A 295 1.68 7.06 2.23
C SER A 295 1.65 5.73 1.48
N CYS A 296 1.19 4.63 2.08
CA CYS A 296 1.08 3.32 1.44
C CYS A 296 -0.32 3.04 0.88
N PHE A 297 -0.48 1.92 0.17
CA PHE A 297 -1.80 1.39 -0.13
C PHE A 297 -2.56 1.10 1.16
N VAL A 298 -3.89 1.28 1.12
CA VAL A 298 -4.75 1.06 2.29
C VAL A 298 -5.83 0.06 1.91
N SER A 299 -5.69 -1.16 2.43
CA SER A 299 -6.73 -2.19 2.34
C SER A 299 -7.87 -1.87 3.31
N THR A 300 -9.09 -2.00 2.82
CA THR A 300 -10.35 -1.71 3.53
C THR A 300 -11.40 -2.75 3.14
N SER A 301 -12.47 -2.87 3.92
CA SER A 301 -13.58 -3.78 3.66
C SER A 301 -14.90 -3.03 3.70
N THR A 302 -15.87 -3.40 2.87
CA THR A 302 -17.26 -2.93 3.05
C THR A 302 -17.98 -3.65 4.20
N ASP A 303 -17.37 -4.68 4.78
CA ASP A 303 -17.88 -5.47 5.89
C ASP A 303 -17.17 -5.05 7.19
N ILE A 304 -17.94 -4.45 8.11
CA ILE A 304 -17.43 -3.97 9.40
C ILE A 304 -16.88 -5.13 10.26
N ASP A 305 -17.50 -6.31 10.21
CA ASP A 305 -17.10 -7.46 11.03
C ASP A 305 -15.77 -8.03 10.56
N LYS A 306 -15.48 -7.93 9.25
CA LYS A 306 -14.17 -8.26 8.68
C LYS A 306 -13.12 -7.24 9.12
N ALA A 307 -13.41 -5.95 8.98
CA ALA A 307 -12.49 -4.88 9.36
C ALA A 307 -12.11 -4.93 10.85
N LEU A 308 -13.05 -5.28 11.73
CA LEU A 308 -12.81 -5.42 13.17
C LEU A 308 -11.77 -6.48 13.54
N LYS A 309 -11.50 -7.47 12.66
CA LYS A 309 -10.50 -8.52 12.89
C LYS A 309 -9.06 -8.05 12.71
N PHE A 310 -8.85 -6.98 11.94
CA PHE A 310 -7.50 -6.51 11.58
C PHE A 310 -6.96 -5.39 12.49
N GLY A 311 -7.80 -4.81 13.35
CA GLY A 311 -7.46 -3.72 14.27
C GLY A 311 -7.63 -4.08 15.72
N LYS A 312 -6.90 -3.39 16.60
CA LYS A 312 -7.04 -3.56 18.06
C LYS A 312 -7.68 -2.36 18.74
N ASN A 313 -7.24 -1.15 18.41
CA ASN A 313 -7.62 0.05 19.16
C ASN A 313 -8.26 1.17 18.31
N VAL A 314 -8.37 0.99 17.00
CA VAL A 314 -9.09 1.93 16.14
C VAL A 314 -9.89 1.21 15.05
N LEU A 315 -11.06 1.76 14.74
CA LEU A 315 -11.84 1.48 13.54
C LEU A 315 -11.99 2.78 12.76
N TYR A 316 -11.52 2.79 11.51
CA TYR A 316 -11.84 3.85 10.57
C TYR A 316 -13.14 3.52 9.84
N GLU A 317 -14.06 4.48 9.79
CA GLU A 317 -15.23 4.47 8.92
C GLU A 317 -15.04 5.57 7.87
N MET A 318 -15.05 5.21 6.59
CA MET A 318 -14.69 6.12 5.51
C MET A 318 -15.81 6.18 4.50
N ASP A 319 -16.34 7.38 4.24
CA ASP A 319 -17.14 7.60 3.04
C ASP A 319 -16.19 7.90 1.87
N LEU A 320 -16.05 6.94 0.96
CA LEU A 320 -15.23 7.13 -0.22
C LEU A 320 -15.90 8.05 -1.25
N GLY A 321 -17.20 8.28 -1.13
CA GLY A 321 -18.02 9.02 -2.09
C GLY A 321 -17.99 8.38 -3.48
N ARG A 322 -19.15 7.99 -4.02
CA ARG A 322 -19.21 7.50 -5.41
C ARG A 322 -19.10 8.62 -6.44
N ASP A 323 -18.26 9.64 -6.24
CA ASP A 323 -18.10 10.66 -7.27
C ASP A 323 -17.41 10.05 -8.50
N ARG A 324 -17.86 10.41 -9.70
CA ARG A 324 -17.29 9.94 -10.98
C ARG A 324 -15.81 10.32 -11.14
N TRP A 325 -15.32 11.20 -10.28
CA TRP A 325 -13.98 11.74 -10.30
C TRP A 325 -13.07 11.13 -9.24
N ASN A 326 -13.57 10.28 -8.33
CA ASN A 326 -12.70 9.68 -7.33
C ASN A 326 -11.97 8.47 -7.91
N ASP A 327 -10.71 8.68 -8.31
CA ASP A 327 -9.83 7.64 -8.85
C ASP A 327 -8.89 7.02 -7.80
N GLN A 328 -9.20 7.23 -6.51
CA GLN A 328 -8.32 6.86 -5.40
C GLN A 328 -8.57 5.46 -4.84
N PHE A 329 -9.58 4.74 -5.32
CA PHE A 329 -9.90 3.41 -4.81
C PHE A 329 -10.45 2.50 -5.91
N ALA A 330 -10.35 1.19 -5.69
CA ALA A 330 -10.98 0.17 -6.51
C ALA A 330 -11.45 -0.97 -5.63
N ASN A 331 -12.64 -1.51 -5.92
CA ASN A 331 -13.05 -2.79 -5.37
C ASN A 331 -12.20 -3.90 -6.01
N ILE A 332 -11.51 -4.68 -5.19
CA ILE A 332 -10.63 -5.76 -5.63
C ILE A 332 -11.08 -7.12 -5.13
N SER A 333 -12.28 -7.22 -4.56
CA SER A 333 -12.83 -8.46 -3.99
C SER A 333 -12.74 -9.65 -4.95
N HIS A 334 -13.02 -9.46 -6.24
CA HIS A 334 -12.97 -10.49 -7.28
C HIS A 334 -11.55 -10.93 -7.71
N LEU A 335 -10.52 -10.19 -7.29
CA LEU A 335 -9.11 -10.51 -7.55
C LEU A 335 -8.36 -10.86 -6.27
N SER A 336 -8.93 -10.56 -5.11
CA SER A 336 -8.31 -10.82 -3.82
C SER A 336 -8.35 -12.32 -3.53
N VAL A 337 -7.27 -12.84 -2.94
CA VAL A 337 -7.25 -14.19 -2.38
C VAL A 337 -8.32 -14.37 -1.31
N PHE A 338 -8.74 -13.26 -0.69
CA PHE A 338 -9.78 -13.22 0.33
C PHE A 338 -11.09 -12.65 -0.23
N GLU A 339 -11.68 -13.33 -1.22
CA GLU A 339 -12.90 -12.87 -1.92
C GLU A 339 -14.04 -12.46 -0.96
N THR A 340 -14.18 -13.16 0.17
CA THR A 340 -15.23 -12.90 1.17
C THR A 340 -15.01 -11.64 2.02
N GLU A 341 -13.87 -10.97 1.90
CA GLU A 341 -13.57 -9.75 2.64
C GLU A 341 -14.14 -8.49 1.97
N ASN A 342 -14.72 -8.61 0.77
CA ASN A 342 -15.27 -7.48 0.02
C ASN A 342 -14.29 -6.30 -0.04
N GLU A 343 -13.03 -6.62 -0.34
CA GLU A 343 -11.92 -5.69 -0.21
C GLU A 343 -12.03 -4.52 -1.20
N THR A 344 -11.79 -3.32 -0.68
CA THR A 344 -11.59 -2.09 -1.46
C THR A 344 -10.20 -1.54 -1.15
N LEU A 345 -9.38 -1.40 -2.19
CA LEU A 345 -8.00 -0.95 -2.05
C LEU A 345 -7.90 0.53 -2.42
N LEU A 346 -7.31 1.33 -1.53
CA LEU A 346 -7.04 2.75 -1.73
C LEU A 346 -5.60 2.96 -2.19
N ARG A 347 -5.40 3.96 -3.05
CA ARG A 347 -4.08 4.36 -3.56
C ARG A 347 -3.17 4.88 -2.45
N PRO A 348 -1.85 4.75 -2.62
CA PRO A 348 -0.91 5.50 -1.82
C PRO A 348 -1.05 7.00 -2.07
N GLY A 349 -0.88 7.76 -1.00
CA GLY A 349 -0.99 9.22 -0.99
C GLY A 349 -2.39 9.76 -0.76
N VAL A 350 -3.38 8.91 -0.46
CA VAL A 350 -4.75 9.34 -0.12
C VAL A 350 -4.72 10.28 1.08
N ARG A 351 -5.43 11.41 0.94
CA ARG A 351 -5.59 12.41 1.99
C ARG A 351 -6.99 12.37 2.59
N PHE A 352 -7.10 12.67 3.88
CA PHE A 352 -8.38 12.66 4.57
C PHE A 352 -8.43 13.68 5.71
N CYS A 353 -9.65 14.08 6.06
CA CYS A 353 -9.94 14.84 7.28
C CYS A 353 -10.68 13.94 8.27
N VAL A 354 -10.52 14.23 9.57
CA VAL A 354 -11.29 13.55 10.62
C VAL A 354 -12.57 14.34 10.87
N ASP A 355 -13.72 13.74 10.58
CA ASP A 355 -15.01 14.37 10.83
C ASP A 355 -15.44 14.16 12.27
N ILE A 356 -15.35 12.91 12.75
CA ILE A 356 -15.80 12.52 14.08
C ILE A 356 -14.76 11.59 14.71
N PHE A 357 -14.53 11.78 16.01
CA PHE A 357 -13.73 10.90 16.85
C PHE A 357 -14.58 10.50 18.06
N GLU A 358 -14.80 9.21 18.26
CA GLU A 358 -15.51 8.65 19.41
C GLU A 358 -14.60 7.69 20.16
N GLU A 359 -14.55 7.80 21.48
CA GLU A 359 -13.79 6.90 22.35
C GLU A 359 -14.64 5.72 22.81
N ASN A 360 -13.97 4.59 23.09
CA ASN A 360 -14.58 3.40 23.67
C ASN A 360 -15.82 2.92 22.88
N TRP A 361 -15.75 3.03 21.56
CA TRP A 361 -16.76 2.54 20.65
C TRP A 361 -16.84 1.01 20.74
N GLY A 362 -17.88 0.51 21.40
CA GLY A 362 -18.23 -0.90 21.57
C GLY A 362 -17.32 -1.69 22.52
N THR A 363 -16.00 -1.63 22.36
CA THR A 363 -15.04 -2.57 23.00
C THR A 363 -13.62 -1.97 23.12
N ASP A 364 -13.47 -0.83 23.81
CA ASP A 364 -12.17 -0.13 24.01
C ASP A 364 -11.45 0.31 22.72
N ARG A 365 -12.23 0.59 21.66
CA ARG A 365 -11.70 1.11 20.39
C ARG A 365 -12.11 2.55 20.18
N ALA A 366 -11.26 3.33 19.53
CA ALA A 366 -11.70 4.59 18.96
C ALA A 366 -12.42 4.33 17.63
N LEU A 367 -13.54 5.01 17.39
CA LEU A 367 -14.11 5.15 16.05
C LEU A 367 -13.65 6.48 15.47
N VAL A 368 -13.04 6.43 14.29
CA VAL A 368 -12.60 7.61 13.55
C VAL A 368 -13.35 7.66 12.23
N ARG A 369 -14.36 8.53 12.15
CA ARG A 369 -15.04 8.78 10.87
C ARG A 369 -14.23 9.79 10.07
N ILE A 370 -13.87 9.42 8.86
CA ILE A 370 -13.04 10.24 7.99
C ILE A 370 -13.73 10.52 6.66
N HIS A 371 -13.44 11.70 6.12
CA HIS A 371 -13.81 12.09 4.78
C HIS A 371 -12.57 12.07 3.89
N ILE A 372 -12.57 11.23 2.86
CA ILE A 372 -11.49 11.19 1.87
C ILE A 372 -11.55 12.45 0.99
N LEU A 373 -10.46 13.19 0.96
CA LEU A 373 -10.35 14.35 0.08
C LEU A 373 -10.18 13.85 -1.37
N PRO A 374 -10.89 14.43 -2.35
CA PRO A 374 -10.68 14.10 -3.75
C PRO A 374 -9.21 14.24 -4.15
N SER A 375 -8.78 13.44 -5.13
CA SER A 375 -7.54 13.69 -5.85
C SER A 375 -7.77 14.99 -6.63
N TYR A 376 -7.39 16.14 -6.05
CA TYR A 376 -7.53 17.44 -6.68
C TYR A 376 -6.57 17.50 -7.88
N VAL A 377 -7.02 16.95 -9.01
CA VAL A 377 -6.74 17.51 -10.34
C VAL A 377 -7.96 18.36 -10.65
N GLN A 378 -8.09 19.50 -9.96
CA GLN A 378 -8.98 20.54 -10.48
C GLN A 378 -8.43 20.88 -11.86
N ARG A 379 -9.24 20.63 -12.90
CA ARG A 379 -9.05 21.29 -14.18
C ARG A 379 -9.04 22.78 -13.87
N VAL A 380 -7.85 23.38 -13.93
CA VAL A 380 -7.74 24.81 -14.21
C VAL A 380 -8.17 25.01 -15.65
#